data_AF-V5I9T0-F1
#
_entry.id   AF-V5I9T0-F1
#
_cell.length_a   1.000
_cell.length_b   1.000
_cell.length_c   1.000
_cell.angle_alpha   90.00
_cell.angle_beta   90.00
_cell.angle_gamma   90.00
#
_symmetry.space_group_name_H-M   'P 1'
#
loop_
_entity.id
_entity.type
_entity.pdbx_description
1 polymer ?
#
loop_
_entity_poly.entity_id
_entity_poly.type
_entity_poly.pdbx_seq_one_letter_code
_entity_poly.pdbx_strand_id
1 'polypeptide(L)'
;ADDTHPRWITCKTVLDYDTVATADKFGNIAILRLPPNVSDDVEEDPTGHKALWDRGLLNGASQKADTISTFHLGETVTWLQKATLIPGGSESLIYTTLSGTVGVLVPFTSHEDHDFFQHLEMQMRSENPPLCGRDHLSFRCYYFPVKNVIDGDMCEQYNSLEPAKQKSIATDLDRTPAEVSKKLEDIRTRYAF
;
A
#
# COMPACT_ATOMS: atom_id res chain seq x y z
N ALA A 1 -7.26 9.76 -18.96
CA ALA A 1 -6.39 10.39 -17.95
C ALA A 1 -4.98 9.82 -17.98
N ASP A 2 -3.99 10.52 -17.41
CA ASP A 2 -2.60 10.06 -17.19
C ASP A 2 -2.11 10.35 -15.75
N ASP A 3 -1.01 9.71 -15.32
CA ASP A 3 -0.36 9.98 -14.03
C ASP A 3 0.53 11.23 -14.12
N THR A 4 0.74 11.88 -12.98
CA THR A 4 1.62 13.06 -12.83
C THR A 4 3.06 12.70 -12.49
N HIS A 5 3.32 11.45 -12.08
CA HIS A 5 4.66 10.98 -11.71
C HIS A 5 5.24 10.05 -12.78
N PRO A 6 6.53 10.21 -13.15
CA PRO A 6 7.20 9.23 -13.99
C PRO A 6 7.45 7.95 -13.20
N ARG A 7 6.88 6.84 -13.67
CA ARG A 7 7.05 5.50 -13.07
C ARG A 7 7.51 4.51 -14.13
N TRP A 8 8.57 3.76 -13.86
CA TRP A 8 9.05 2.71 -14.76
C TRP A 8 8.31 1.41 -14.52
N ILE A 9 7.04 1.40 -14.93
CA ILE A 9 6.09 0.32 -14.66
C ILE A 9 6.61 -1.04 -15.14
N THR A 10 6.62 -2.01 -14.25
CA THR A 10 6.94 -3.43 -14.55
C THR A 10 5.68 -4.26 -14.69
N CYS A 11 4.72 -4.07 -13.78
CA CYS A 11 3.43 -4.75 -13.81
C CYS A 11 2.32 -3.87 -13.23
N LYS A 12 1.08 -4.23 -13.52
CA LYS A 12 -0.13 -3.53 -13.07
C LYS A 12 -1.28 -4.52 -12.95
N THR A 13 -2.27 -4.16 -12.14
CA THR A 13 -3.54 -4.90 -12.05
C THR A 13 -4.68 -3.94 -11.78
N VAL A 14 -5.84 -4.23 -12.34
CA VAL A 14 -7.07 -3.43 -12.16
C VAL A 14 -7.72 -3.87 -10.84
N LEU A 15 -7.97 -2.92 -9.93
CA LEU A 15 -8.59 -3.21 -8.64
C LEU A 15 -10.11 -3.06 -8.68
N ASP A 16 -10.57 -2.00 -9.34
CA ASP A 16 -11.97 -1.67 -9.62
C ASP A 16 -12.05 -0.84 -10.91
N TYR A 17 -13.22 -0.29 -11.25
CA TYR A 17 -13.44 0.46 -12.49
C TYR A 17 -12.49 1.66 -12.65
N ASP A 18 -12.18 2.35 -11.54
CA ASP A 18 -11.46 3.62 -11.53
C ASP A 18 -10.04 3.51 -10.96
N THR A 19 -9.66 2.34 -10.45
CA THR A 19 -8.45 2.16 -9.64
C THR A 19 -7.54 1.08 -10.20
N VAL A 20 -6.27 1.43 -10.38
CA VAL A 20 -5.20 0.54 -10.82
C VAL A 20 -4.09 0.50 -9.78
N ALA A 21 -3.64 -0.71 -9.45
CA ALA A 21 -2.38 -0.91 -8.74
C ALA A 21 -1.26 -1.07 -9.75
N THR A 22 -0.12 -0.46 -9.47
CA THR A 22 1.06 -0.46 -10.30
C THR A 22 2.30 -0.77 -9.49
N ALA A 23 3.27 -1.40 -10.14
CA ALA A 23 4.60 -1.61 -9.60
C ALA A 23 5.65 -1.11 -10.59
N ASP A 24 6.80 -0.67 -10.08
CA ASP A 24 7.90 -0.19 -10.92
C ASP A 24 9.22 -0.95 -10.72
N LYS A 25 10.13 -0.72 -11.66
CA LYS A 25 11.47 -1.32 -11.69
C LYS A 25 12.28 -1.05 -10.40
N PHE A 26 12.01 0.06 -9.72
CA PHE A 26 12.74 0.47 -8.53
C PHE A 26 12.12 -0.07 -7.24
N GLY A 27 11.12 -0.94 -7.33
CA GLY A 27 10.54 -1.61 -6.17
C GLY A 27 9.53 -0.77 -5.41
N ASN A 28 8.84 0.15 -6.10
CA ASN A 28 7.69 0.83 -5.54
C ASN A 28 6.39 0.16 -5.99
N ILE A 29 5.40 0.14 -5.10
CA ILE A 29 3.99 -0.07 -5.44
C ILE A 29 3.27 1.26 -5.29
N ALA A 30 2.38 1.58 -6.23
CA ALA A 30 1.49 2.72 -6.15
C ALA A 30 0.08 2.34 -6.61
N ILE A 31 -0.93 2.90 -5.93
CA ILE A 31 -2.33 2.78 -6.32
C ILE A 31 -2.79 4.13 -6.87
N LEU A 32 -3.24 4.11 -8.11
CA LEU A 32 -3.73 5.25 -8.85
C LEU A 32 -5.24 5.13 -9.01
N ARG A 33 -5.97 6.24 -8.78
CA ARG A 33 -7.43 6.30 -8.91
C ARG A 33 -7.84 7.49 -9.76
N LEU A 34 -8.83 7.32 -10.62
CA LEU A 34 -9.46 8.42 -11.33
C LEU A 34 -10.30 9.27 -10.36
N PRO A 35 -10.21 10.61 -10.41
CA PRO A 35 -11.12 11.48 -9.68
C PRO A 35 -12.58 11.23 -10.10
N PRO A 36 -13.56 11.37 -9.19
CA PRO A 36 -14.97 11.06 -9.47
C PRO A 36 -15.63 12.02 -10.48
N ASN A 37 -15.01 13.16 -10.76
CA ASN A 37 -15.47 14.18 -11.69
C ASN A 37 -14.74 14.12 -13.04
N VAL A 38 -14.17 12.97 -13.37
CA VAL A 38 -13.60 12.70 -14.69
C VAL A 38 -14.73 12.62 -15.71
N SER A 39 -14.59 13.36 -16.83
CA SER A 39 -15.51 13.27 -17.95
C SER A 39 -15.26 11.96 -18.69
N ASP A 40 -16.28 11.09 -18.77
CA ASP A 40 -16.24 9.86 -19.54
C ASP A 40 -16.71 10.11 -20.98
N ASP A 41 -16.13 11.14 -21.62
CA ASP A 41 -16.46 11.58 -22.99
C ASP A 41 -16.29 10.47 -24.04
N VAL A 42 -15.68 9.33 -23.68
CA VAL A 42 -15.55 8.14 -24.53
C VAL A 42 -16.91 7.47 -24.78
N GLU A 43 -17.85 7.54 -23.84
CA GLU A 43 -19.21 7.04 -24.04
C GLU A 43 -20.06 8.00 -24.91
N GLU A 44 -19.85 9.31 -24.80
CA GLU A 44 -20.60 10.32 -25.58
C GLU A 44 -20.03 10.56 -26.99
N ASP A 45 -18.73 10.37 -27.22
CA ASP A 45 -18.06 10.47 -28.52
C ASP A 45 -17.07 9.30 -28.73
N PRO A 46 -17.56 8.12 -29.16
CA PRO A 46 -16.70 6.96 -29.40
C PRO A 46 -15.67 7.16 -30.53
N THR A 47 -15.77 8.25 -31.30
CA THR A 47 -14.78 8.60 -32.33
C THR A 47 -13.58 9.39 -31.77
N GLY A 48 -13.68 9.89 -30.53
CA GLY A 48 -12.62 10.64 -29.86
C GLY A 48 -12.32 12.00 -30.50
N HIS A 49 -13.18 12.51 -31.38
CA HIS A 49 -12.98 13.78 -32.07
C HIS A 49 -12.95 14.98 -31.12
N LYS A 50 -13.77 14.99 -30.05
CA LYS A 50 -13.69 16.03 -29.02
C LYS A 50 -12.34 16.02 -28.29
N ALA A 51 -11.81 14.84 -27.97
CA ALA A 51 -10.53 14.68 -27.25
C ALA A 51 -9.31 15.14 -28.09
N LEU A 52 -9.39 15.06 -29.42
CA LEU A 52 -8.35 15.54 -30.35
C LEU A 52 -8.13 17.06 -30.32
N TRP A 53 -9.18 17.83 -29.99
CA TRP A 53 -9.11 19.29 -29.89
C TRP A 53 -8.89 19.80 -28.47
N ASP A 54 -8.99 18.90 -27.48
CA ASP A 54 -8.73 19.24 -26.09
C ASP A 54 -7.23 19.53 -25.91
N ARG A 55 -6.92 20.74 -25.43
CA ARG A 55 -5.53 21.10 -25.15
C ARG A 55 -5.12 20.37 -23.88
N GLY A 56 -4.36 19.31 -24.04
CA GLY A 56 -3.81 18.52 -22.95
C GLY A 56 -3.18 19.37 -21.83
N LEU A 57 -3.22 18.88 -20.60
CA LEU A 57 -2.65 19.53 -19.43
C LEU A 57 -1.23 18.97 -19.17
N LEU A 58 -0.26 19.85 -18.92
CA LEU A 58 1.14 19.49 -18.62
C LEU A 58 1.79 18.59 -19.69
N ASN A 59 1.59 18.91 -20.98
CA ASN A 59 2.07 18.09 -22.11
C ASN A 59 1.56 16.63 -22.09
N GLY A 60 0.42 16.38 -21.43
CA GLY A 60 -0.21 15.06 -21.32
C GLY A 60 -1.72 15.17 -21.44
N ALA A 61 -2.45 14.20 -20.88
CA ALA A 61 -3.91 14.23 -20.89
C ALA A 61 -4.47 15.42 -20.06
N SER A 62 -5.66 15.90 -20.41
CA SER A 62 -6.34 16.99 -19.67
C SER A 62 -6.73 16.55 -18.25
N GLN A 63 -7.04 15.27 -18.07
CA GLN A 63 -7.41 14.66 -16.79
C GLN A 63 -6.23 13.91 -16.18
N LYS A 64 -6.00 14.10 -14.88
CA LYS A 64 -4.93 13.44 -14.12
C LYS A 64 -5.49 12.44 -13.12
N ALA A 65 -4.80 11.32 -12.95
CA ALA A 65 -5.11 10.33 -11.92
C ALA A 65 -4.48 10.74 -10.57
N ASP A 66 -5.19 10.44 -9.48
CA ASP A 66 -4.71 10.66 -8.13
C ASP A 66 -3.90 9.45 -7.64
N THR A 67 -2.71 9.69 -7.10
CA THR A 67 -1.98 8.66 -6.35
C THR A 67 -2.56 8.55 -4.94
N ILE A 68 -3.34 7.50 -4.66
CA ILE A 68 -4.01 7.31 -3.37
C ILE A 68 -3.17 6.51 -2.36
N SER A 69 -2.23 5.71 -2.84
CA SER A 69 -1.32 4.94 -2.00
C SER A 69 0.05 4.79 -2.65
N THR A 70 1.12 4.80 -1.87
CA THR A 70 2.49 4.55 -2.35
C THR A 70 3.33 3.93 -1.25
N PHE A 71 4.14 2.93 -1.61
CA PHE A 71 5.01 2.22 -0.69
C PHE A 71 6.26 1.69 -1.40
N HIS A 72 7.43 1.90 -0.78
CA HIS A 72 8.69 1.32 -1.26
C HIS A 72 8.94 -0.03 -0.59
N LEU A 73 8.99 -1.10 -1.39
CA LEU A 73 9.29 -2.46 -0.93
C LEU A 73 10.80 -2.70 -0.78
N GLY A 74 11.62 -2.08 -1.64
CA GLY A 74 13.05 -2.35 -1.73
C GLY A 74 13.42 -3.43 -2.75
N GLU A 75 12.43 -4.10 -3.35
CA GLU A 75 12.62 -5.14 -4.36
C GLU A 75 11.71 -4.91 -5.56
N THR A 76 12.22 -5.17 -6.77
CA THR A 76 11.44 -5.04 -8.00
C THR A 76 10.28 -6.03 -8.00
N VAL A 77 9.05 -5.51 -8.04
CA VAL A 77 7.85 -6.33 -8.16
C VAL A 77 7.69 -6.80 -9.61
N THR A 78 7.49 -8.11 -9.76
CA THR A 78 7.36 -8.78 -11.06
C THR A 78 5.91 -9.12 -11.40
N TRP A 79 5.03 -9.21 -10.40
CA TRP A 79 3.63 -9.55 -10.60
C TRP A 79 2.73 -8.97 -9.52
N LEU A 80 1.52 -8.59 -9.90
CA LEU A 80 0.47 -8.06 -9.04
C LEU A 80 -0.85 -8.73 -9.40
N GLN A 81 -1.58 -9.21 -8.40
CA GLN A 81 -2.94 -9.75 -8.60
C GLN A 81 -3.83 -9.49 -7.41
N LYS A 82 -5.01 -8.93 -7.69
CA LYS A 82 -6.11 -8.93 -6.72
C LYS A 82 -6.74 -10.32 -6.68
N ALA A 83 -6.72 -10.96 -5.51
CA ALA A 83 -7.34 -12.27 -5.33
C ALA A 83 -7.64 -12.56 -3.85
N THR A 84 -8.42 -13.61 -3.62
CA THR A 84 -8.67 -14.17 -2.30
C THR A 84 -7.78 -15.40 -2.10
N LEU A 85 -6.93 -15.39 -1.08
CA LEU A 85 -6.01 -16.50 -0.78
C LEU A 85 -6.67 -17.69 -0.08
N ILE A 86 -7.71 -17.44 0.72
CA ILE A 86 -8.39 -18.45 1.55
C ILE A 86 -9.87 -18.53 1.15
N PRO A 87 -10.46 -19.73 1.00
CA PRO A 87 -11.90 -19.87 0.78
C PRO A 87 -12.71 -19.14 1.87
N GLY A 88 -13.56 -18.19 1.47
CA GLY A 88 -14.34 -17.36 2.40
C GLY A 88 -13.57 -16.17 3.01
N GLY A 89 -12.29 -16.00 2.69
CA GLY A 89 -11.50 -14.83 3.05
C GLY A 89 -11.87 -13.58 2.24
N SER A 90 -11.25 -12.46 2.58
CA SER A 90 -11.41 -11.19 1.87
C SER A 90 -10.37 -11.03 0.74
N GLU A 91 -10.71 -10.23 -0.28
CA GLU A 91 -9.76 -9.91 -1.34
C GLU A 91 -8.56 -9.13 -0.79
N SER A 92 -7.39 -9.42 -1.35
CA SER A 92 -6.14 -8.70 -1.07
C SER A 92 -5.34 -8.54 -2.37
N LEU A 93 -4.37 -7.64 -2.35
CA LEU A 93 -3.46 -7.45 -3.48
C LEU A 93 -2.17 -8.22 -3.22
N ILE A 94 -2.01 -9.34 -3.91
CA ILE A 94 -0.83 -10.21 -3.83
C ILE A 94 0.23 -9.66 -4.78
N TYR A 95 1.48 -9.68 -4.34
CA TYR A 95 2.62 -9.34 -5.18
C TYR A 95 3.73 -10.37 -5.08
N THR A 96 4.49 -10.52 -6.16
CA THR A 96 5.77 -11.26 -6.15
C THR A 96 6.90 -10.36 -6.61
N THR A 97 8.10 -10.58 -6.06
CA THR A 97 9.29 -9.80 -6.39
C THR A 97 10.33 -10.63 -7.14
N LEU A 98 11.27 -9.93 -7.79
CA LEU A 98 12.40 -10.53 -8.48
C LEU A 98 13.29 -11.37 -7.56
N SER A 99 13.38 -11.00 -6.27
CA SER A 99 14.17 -11.72 -5.26
C SER A 99 13.45 -12.95 -4.68
N GLY A 100 12.20 -13.21 -5.11
CA GLY A 100 11.41 -14.36 -4.66
C GLY A 100 10.49 -14.06 -3.47
N THR A 101 10.35 -12.81 -3.04
CA THR A 101 9.37 -12.43 -2.01
C THR A 101 7.96 -12.60 -2.56
N VAL A 102 7.09 -13.20 -1.76
CA VAL A 102 5.64 -13.22 -1.99
C VAL A 102 5.01 -12.46 -0.84
N GLY A 103 4.38 -11.34 -1.14
CA GLY A 103 3.76 -10.48 -0.13
C GLY A 103 2.32 -10.12 -0.48
N VAL A 104 1.66 -9.48 0.47
CA VAL A 104 0.26 -9.10 0.37
C VAL A 104 0.05 -7.68 0.89
N LEU A 105 -0.76 -6.90 0.18
CA LEU A 105 -1.32 -5.65 0.65
C LEU A 105 -2.77 -5.88 1.03
N VAL A 106 -3.09 -5.57 2.27
CA VAL A 106 -4.39 -5.85 2.90
C VAL A 106 -5.14 -4.55 3.17
N PRO A 107 -6.41 -4.42 2.74
CA PRO A 107 -7.22 -3.27 3.10
C PRO A 107 -7.73 -3.36 4.54
N PHE A 108 -7.66 -2.26 5.29
CA PHE A 108 -8.30 -2.18 6.61
C PHE A 108 -9.82 -2.16 6.50
N THR A 109 -10.50 -2.85 7.42
CA THR A 109 -11.97 -2.88 7.49
C THR A 109 -12.56 -1.75 8.34
N SER A 110 -11.76 -1.14 9.21
CA SER A 110 -12.21 -0.08 10.10
C SER A 110 -11.11 0.98 10.29
N HIS A 111 -11.52 2.22 10.55
CA HIS A 111 -10.60 3.29 10.92
C HIS A 111 -9.88 2.99 12.25
N GLU A 112 -10.56 2.34 13.19
CA GLU A 112 -9.96 1.93 14.47
C GLU A 112 -8.79 0.96 14.27
N ASP A 113 -8.90 0.03 13.32
CA ASP A 113 -7.79 -0.87 12.98
C ASP A 113 -6.64 -0.10 12.32
N HIS A 114 -6.95 0.74 11.34
CA HIS A 114 -5.95 1.59 10.71
C HIS A 114 -5.16 2.42 11.74
N ASP A 115 -5.87 3.12 12.63
CA ASP A 115 -5.25 3.96 13.64
C ASP A 115 -4.43 3.13 14.63
N PHE A 116 -4.95 1.98 15.06
CA PHE A 116 -4.19 1.07 15.93
C PHE A 116 -2.85 0.65 15.31
N PHE A 117 -2.87 0.17 14.05
CA PHE A 117 -1.66 -0.29 13.38
C PHE A 117 -0.72 0.86 13.05
N GLN A 118 -1.25 2.07 12.80
CA GLN A 118 -0.45 3.25 12.56
C GLN A 118 0.33 3.64 13.83
N HIS A 119 -0.33 3.65 14.99
CA HIS A 119 0.32 3.93 16.26
C HIS A 119 1.32 2.84 16.65
N LEU A 120 0.99 1.56 16.40
CA LEU A 120 1.91 0.45 16.63
C LEU A 120 3.18 0.60 15.78
N GLU A 121 3.05 0.87 14.49
CA GLU A 121 4.19 1.09 13.60
C GLU A 121 5.06 2.27 14.07
N MET A 122 4.43 3.37 14.48
CA MET A 122 5.14 4.54 15.02
C MET A 122 5.97 4.18 16.26
N GLN A 123 5.40 3.43 17.20
CA GLN A 123 6.13 2.97 18.40
C GLN A 123 7.26 2.00 18.04
N MET A 124 6.99 1.05 17.14
CA MET A 124 7.98 0.08 16.68
C MET A 124 9.19 0.75 16.02
N ARG A 125 8.98 1.83 15.25
CA ARG A 125 10.08 2.61 14.65
C ARG A 125 11.06 3.18 15.68
N SER A 126 10.56 3.56 16.87
CA SER A 126 11.37 4.08 17.96
C SER A 126 12.01 2.96 18.78
N GLU A 127 11.22 1.95 19.15
CA GLU A 127 11.63 0.90 20.09
C GLU A 127 12.47 -0.22 19.46
N ASN A 128 12.35 -0.40 18.14
CA ASN A 128 13.02 -1.44 17.38
C ASN A 128 13.55 -0.91 16.03
N PRO A 129 14.50 0.06 16.05
CA PRO A 129 14.99 0.67 14.83
C PRO A 129 15.69 -0.36 13.92
N PRO A 130 15.68 -0.17 12.59
CA PRO A 130 16.31 -1.11 11.67
C PRO A 130 17.80 -1.35 11.98
N LEU A 131 18.20 -2.63 11.97
CA LEU A 131 19.51 -3.09 12.43
C LEU A 131 20.71 -2.39 11.75
N CYS A 132 20.59 -2.08 10.46
CA CYS A 132 21.65 -1.45 9.67
C CYS A 132 21.71 0.08 9.82
N GLY A 133 21.04 0.66 10.83
CA GLY A 133 21.05 2.10 11.11
C GLY A 133 20.28 2.96 10.08
N ARG A 134 19.50 2.32 9.20
CA ARG A 134 18.62 3.03 8.26
C ARG A 134 17.36 3.49 8.99
N ASP A 135 16.94 4.72 8.78
CA ASP A 135 15.63 5.17 9.25
C ASP A 135 14.51 4.47 8.44
N HIS A 136 13.55 3.87 9.16
CA HIS A 136 12.47 3.07 8.56
C HIS A 136 11.60 3.91 7.61
N LEU A 137 11.17 5.09 8.06
CA LEU A 137 10.31 5.96 7.26
C LEU A 137 11.05 6.46 6.01
N SER A 138 12.31 6.83 6.16
CA SER A 138 13.18 7.23 5.04
C SER A 138 13.44 6.09 4.05
N PHE A 139 13.40 4.84 4.49
CA PHE A 139 13.46 3.68 3.60
C PHE A 139 12.12 3.48 2.86
N ARG A 140 10.98 3.48 3.56
CA ARG A 140 9.66 3.33 2.93
C ARG A 140 9.28 4.52 2.01
N CYS A 141 9.94 5.66 2.20
CA CYS A 141 9.83 6.87 1.37
C CYS A 141 10.96 7.04 0.32
N TYR A 142 11.66 5.97 -0.08
CA TYR A 142 12.91 6.09 -0.85
C TYR A 142 12.80 6.94 -2.13
N TYR A 143 11.76 6.71 -2.95
CA TYR A 143 11.52 7.45 -4.20
C TYR A 143 10.32 8.40 -4.10
N PHE A 144 9.27 7.95 -3.42
CA PHE A 144 8.04 8.67 -3.22
C PHE A 144 7.66 8.58 -1.74
N PRO A 145 7.09 9.64 -1.13
CA PRO A 145 6.61 9.56 0.24
C PRO A 145 5.58 8.44 0.41
N VAL A 146 5.71 7.68 1.51
CA VAL A 146 4.72 6.67 1.87
C VAL A 146 3.36 7.33 2.05
N LYS A 147 2.32 6.71 1.50
CA LYS A 147 0.95 7.22 1.58
C LYS A 147 -0.02 6.07 1.81
N ASN A 148 -0.79 6.16 2.90
CA ASN A 148 -1.87 5.21 3.24
C ASN A 148 -1.45 3.73 3.23
N VAL A 149 -0.23 3.44 3.68
CA VAL A 149 0.28 2.07 3.87
C VAL A 149 1.03 2.01 5.19
N ILE A 150 0.79 0.95 5.95
CA ILE A 150 1.46 0.63 7.20
C ILE A 150 2.32 -0.60 6.96
N ASP A 151 3.56 -0.59 7.43
CA ASP A 151 4.48 -1.72 7.29
C ASP A 151 4.15 -2.85 8.28
N GLY A 152 3.42 -3.85 7.81
CA GLY A 152 3.06 -5.04 8.59
C GLY A 152 4.27 -5.81 9.11
N ASP A 153 5.35 -5.90 8.33
CA ASP A 153 6.58 -6.62 8.72
C ASP A 153 7.27 -5.92 9.90
N MET A 154 7.14 -4.60 10.00
CA MET A 154 7.62 -3.82 11.14
C MET A 154 6.76 -4.08 12.39
N CYS A 155 5.44 -4.13 12.21
CA CYS A 155 4.50 -4.39 13.30
C CYS A 155 4.63 -5.82 13.86
N GLU A 156 4.83 -6.83 13.01
CA GLU A 156 4.97 -8.24 13.44
C GLU A 156 6.22 -8.48 14.31
N GLN A 157 7.24 -7.63 14.20
CA GLN A 157 8.43 -7.69 15.06
C GLN A 157 8.13 -7.39 16.53
N TYR A 158 6.95 -6.84 16.85
CA TYR A 158 6.51 -6.59 18.22
C TYR A 158 6.66 -7.81 19.14
N ASN A 159 6.30 -9.00 18.64
CA ASN A 159 6.39 -10.25 19.39
C ASN A 159 7.84 -10.69 19.69
N SER A 160 8.82 -10.12 18.99
CA SER A 160 10.25 -10.39 19.20
C SER A 160 10.90 -9.44 20.22
N LEU A 161 10.19 -8.41 20.69
CA LEU A 161 10.71 -7.47 21.68
C LEU A 161 10.80 -8.10 23.07
N GLU A 162 11.64 -7.52 23.92
CA GLU A 162 11.66 -7.88 25.33
C GLU A 162 10.28 -7.63 25.99
N PRO A 163 9.84 -8.50 26.93
CA PRO A 163 8.51 -8.37 27.55
C PRO A 163 8.23 -7.00 28.19
N ALA A 164 9.28 -6.31 28.68
CA ALA A 164 9.14 -4.97 29.24
C ALA A 164 8.74 -3.93 28.18
N LYS A 165 9.34 -3.98 26.99
CA LYS A 165 9.00 -3.11 25.86
C LYS A 165 7.62 -3.42 25.30
N GLN A 166 7.29 -4.71 25.14
CA GLN A 166 5.95 -5.14 24.74
C GLN A 166 4.89 -4.54 25.68
N LYS A 167 5.10 -4.66 27.00
CA LYS A 167 4.20 -4.11 28.00
C LYS A 167 4.08 -2.58 27.92
N SER A 168 5.20 -1.88 27.72
CA SER A 168 5.20 -0.41 27.56
C SER A 168 4.35 0.01 26.36
N ILE A 169 4.65 -0.53 25.18
CA ILE A 169 3.94 -0.21 23.93
C ILE A 169 2.45 -0.56 24.04
N ALA A 170 2.11 -1.74 24.60
CA ALA A 170 0.72 -2.13 24.77
C ALA A 170 -0.04 -1.18 25.69
N THR A 171 0.61 -0.71 26.76
CA THR A 171 0.01 0.26 27.70
C THR A 171 -0.28 1.58 26.99
N ASP A 172 0.65 2.07 26.16
CA ASP A 172 0.46 3.30 25.37
C ASP A 172 -0.66 3.18 24.32
N LEU A 173 -0.99 1.95 23.92
CA LEU A 173 -2.10 1.63 23.01
C LEU A 173 -3.42 1.31 23.74
N ASP A 174 -3.47 1.46 25.07
CA ASP A 174 -4.60 1.06 25.93
C ASP A 174 -5.02 -0.43 25.74
N ARG A 175 -4.00 -1.30 25.63
CA ARG A 175 -4.14 -2.75 25.42
C ARG A 175 -3.20 -3.55 26.32
N THR A 176 -3.42 -4.86 26.36
CA THR A 176 -2.45 -5.83 26.90
C THR A 176 -1.56 -6.38 25.79
N PRO A 177 -0.34 -6.88 26.11
CA PRO A 177 0.51 -7.48 25.09
C PRO A 177 -0.16 -8.62 24.31
N ALA A 178 -0.97 -9.43 25.00
CA ALA A 178 -1.71 -10.53 24.38
C ALA A 178 -2.76 -10.02 23.37
N GLU A 179 -3.43 -8.90 23.64
CA GLU A 179 -4.39 -8.30 22.71
C GLU A 179 -3.69 -7.73 21.46
N VAL A 180 -2.51 -7.13 21.63
CA VAL A 180 -1.71 -6.65 20.49
C VAL A 180 -1.27 -7.82 19.62
N SER A 181 -0.70 -8.88 20.22
CA SER A 181 -0.29 -10.09 19.49
C SER A 181 -1.47 -10.75 18.78
N LYS A 182 -2.62 -10.88 19.46
CA LYS A 182 -3.83 -11.44 18.86
C LYS A 182 -4.31 -10.60 17.67
N LYS A 183 -4.28 -9.27 17.77
CA LYS A 183 -4.72 -8.39 16.69
C LYS A 183 -3.80 -8.46 15.46
N LEU A 184 -2.49 -8.64 15.66
CA LEU A 184 -1.53 -8.93 14.59
C LEU A 184 -1.86 -10.25 13.88
N GLU A 185 -2.10 -11.32 14.66
CA GLU A 185 -2.47 -12.63 14.14
C GLU A 185 -3.82 -12.61 13.40
N ASP A 186 -4.83 -11.93 13.95
CA ASP A 186 -6.18 -11.85 13.37
C ASP A 186 -6.17 -11.24 11.95
N ILE A 187 -5.35 -10.20 11.70
CA ILE A 187 -5.17 -9.67 10.34
C ILE A 187 -4.53 -10.71 9.44
N ARG A 188 -3.47 -11.37 9.90
CA ARG A 188 -2.78 -12.38 9.09
C ARG A 188 -3.72 -13.52 8.74
N THR A 189 -4.40 -14.13 9.69
CA THR A 189 -5.31 -15.27 9.46
C THR A 189 -6.51 -14.92 8.58
N ARG A 190 -6.97 -13.66 8.58
CA ARG A 190 -8.11 -13.24 7.74
C ARG A 190 -7.77 -13.17 6.24
N TYR A 191 -6.54 -12.81 5.91
CA TYR A 191 -6.13 -12.55 4.52
C TYR A 191 -5.05 -13.49 3.99
N ALA A 192 -4.32 -14.17 4.88
CA ALA A 192 -3.13 -14.95 4.58
C ALA A 192 -2.98 -16.16 5.52
N PHE A 193 -1.94 -16.95 5.28
CA PHE A 193 -1.63 -18.20 5.99
C PHE A 193 -0.61 -18.03 7.12
#